data_AF-A0A8H6MYK5-F1
#
_entry.id   AF-A0A8H6MYK5-F1
#
_cell.length_a   1.000
_cell.length_b   1.000
_cell.length_c   1.000
_cell.angle_alpha   90.00
_cell.angle_beta   90.00
_cell.angle_gamma   90.00
#
_symmetry.space_group_name_H-M   'P 1'
#
loop_
_entity.id
_entity.type
_entity.pdbx_description
1 polymer ?
#
loop_
_entity_poly.entity_id
_entity_poly.type
_entity_poly.pdbx_seq_one_letter_code
_entity_poly.pdbx_strand_id
1 'polypeptide(L)'
;MPQLVLGDSVPHDTAHAVSVSLPTWESNVAWATGDESIVSRMSTGYPRFFIHKSIERFARDVASKFGNAGYQAMLFPTKLTAAWCADFLRDKAPAHALEGLDFVHLVLDFSRPEATAIESLSPSISAVLFHRDAYKYARQFWQHSGVGISSRRAEYCQSLLNQGILVLEDSSRTIAPSERLQINITQHISQSGCQQTTSLPEENGDYAPGRNSNIPTEDPHESSSIPSAEEEKAILRRRIAGILNRRRASPPKCSLETELPGQSAETPAEHDIYLFPTGMSAIFNVHRFLLGVRGSMKSVSFGFPYVDTLKILQKFGPGCVFYGNASEENLDHLQAKLEDGENFLGLFCEFPGNPLLTCPNLKRIRSLADQYDFAVVVDDTIGTFGNVDVLQYVDVVVTSLTKFFSGACNVTGGSAAFNPKYRYYPQLKATTETDYVDTYWPEDAVVMEQNSRDFLTRIASMNRNAEAVAELLRDHQLIRRVYYPKYNLDRANYEDCRLPTGGYGGLLSVTFHRDEDAVTFYDHLETHKGPSLGTNFTLTSPYVILAHMAELEWAASLGVDPSLVRFSVGIEDVDELTRVFKDALDAAIATTTVVG
;
A
#
# COMPACT_ATOMS: atom_id res chain seq x y z
N MET A 1 -2.50 -20.88 19.18
CA MET A 1 -3.55 -19.87 19.10
C MET A 1 -2.93 -18.49 19.17
N PRO A 2 -3.39 -17.52 18.35
CA PRO A 2 -2.93 -16.15 18.45
C PRO A 2 -3.35 -15.51 19.78
N GLN A 3 -2.51 -14.64 20.33
CA GLN A 3 -2.89 -13.82 21.49
C GLN A 3 -3.77 -12.66 21.01
N LEU A 4 -5.09 -12.78 21.24
CA LEU A 4 -6.11 -11.84 20.77
C LEU A 4 -6.45 -10.78 21.82
N VAL A 5 -5.46 -10.02 22.25
CA VAL A 5 -5.69 -8.91 23.19
C VAL A 5 -6.16 -7.69 22.41
N LEU A 6 -7.31 -7.14 22.79
CA LEU A 6 -7.88 -5.96 22.16
C LEU A 6 -6.91 -4.78 22.22
N GLY A 7 -6.65 -4.15 21.07
CA GLY A 7 -5.84 -2.94 20.98
C GLY A 7 -4.33 -3.18 20.86
N ASP A 8 -3.87 -4.41 20.99
CA ASP A 8 -2.46 -4.75 20.76
C ASP A 8 -2.11 -4.81 19.28
N SER A 9 -0.82 -4.67 18.98
CA SER A 9 -0.31 -4.85 17.63
C SER A 9 -0.57 -6.25 17.11
N VAL A 10 -0.65 -6.37 15.78
CA VAL A 10 -0.80 -7.65 15.10
C VAL A 10 0.31 -7.80 14.06
N PRO A 11 1.28 -8.73 14.26
CA PRO A 11 1.44 -9.62 15.41
C PRO A 11 1.70 -8.88 16.74
N HIS A 12 1.47 -9.56 17.87
CA HIS A 12 1.73 -9.03 19.21
C HIS A 12 3.19 -8.55 19.34
N ASP A 13 3.40 -7.48 20.11
CA ASP A 13 4.70 -6.82 20.33
C ASP A 13 5.46 -6.39 19.06
N THR A 14 4.77 -6.22 17.94
CA THR A 14 5.40 -5.75 16.70
C THR A 14 5.55 -4.22 16.72
N ALA A 15 6.80 -3.74 16.72
CA ALA A 15 7.10 -2.32 16.54
C ALA A 15 6.65 -1.84 15.15
N HIS A 16 6.12 -0.62 15.09
CA HIS A 16 5.63 -0.01 13.85
C HIS A 16 4.55 -0.85 13.13
N ALA A 17 3.82 -1.68 13.86
CA ALA A 17 2.80 -2.53 13.30
C ALA A 17 1.74 -1.73 12.54
N VAL A 18 1.34 -2.26 11.38
CA VAL A 18 0.34 -1.64 10.49
C VAL A 18 -1.06 -2.23 10.67
N SER A 19 -1.29 -2.95 11.76
CA SER A 19 -2.59 -3.53 12.13
C SER A 19 -2.72 -3.62 13.65
N VAL A 20 -3.96 -3.71 14.10
CA VAL A 20 -4.34 -3.79 15.51
C VAL A 20 -5.38 -4.88 15.71
N SER A 21 -5.36 -5.47 16.89
CA SER A 21 -6.24 -6.56 17.29
C SER A 21 -7.64 -6.05 17.64
N LEU A 22 -8.66 -6.50 16.91
CA LEU A 22 -10.08 -6.28 17.18
C LEU A 22 -10.76 -7.65 17.28
N PRO A 23 -10.75 -8.29 18.46
CA PRO A 23 -10.91 -9.74 18.58
C PRO A 23 -12.36 -10.24 18.45
N THR A 24 -13.35 -9.36 18.62
CA THR A 24 -14.77 -9.72 18.59
C THR A 24 -15.56 -8.81 17.66
N TRP A 25 -16.71 -9.28 17.17
CA TRP A 25 -17.59 -8.48 16.31
C TRP A 25 -17.97 -7.17 16.99
N GLU A 26 -18.31 -7.25 18.28
CA GLU A 26 -18.60 -6.09 19.13
C GLU A 26 -17.41 -5.12 19.19
N SER A 27 -16.17 -5.62 19.30
CA SER A 27 -14.97 -4.77 19.27
C SER A 27 -14.85 -4.00 17.95
N ASN A 28 -15.23 -4.61 16.83
CA ASN A 28 -15.22 -3.95 15.52
C ASN A 28 -16.32 -2.88 15.41
N VAL A 29 -17.54 -3.19 15.88
CA VAL A 29 -18.64 -2.20 15.95
C VAL A 29 -18.24 -1.02 16.82
N ALA A 30 -17.80 -1.27 18.05
CA ALA A 30 -17.43 -0.24 19.01
C ALA A 30 -16.25 0.61 18.51
N TRP A 31 -15.25 0.00 17.85
CA TRP A 31 -14.20 0.75 17.17
C TRP A 31 -14.77 1.66 16.06
N ALA A 32 -15.62 1.12 15.18
CA ALA A 32 -16.18 1.86 14.05
C ALA A 32 -17.13 2.98 14.47
N THR A 33 -17.80 2.85 15.62
CA THR A 33 -18.66 3.90 16.21
C THR A 33 -17.90 4.88 17.08
N GLY A 34 -16.59 4.69 17.29
CA GLY A 34 -15.74 5.59 18.07
C GLY A 34 -15.93 5.49 19.58
N ASP A 35 -16.27 4.31 20.11
CA ASP A 35 -16.37 4.06 21.55
C ASP A 35 -15.03 4.34 22.25
N GLU A 36 -15.02 5.30 23.18
CA GLU A 36 -13.80 5.73 23.88
C GLU A 36 -13.13 4.59 24.67
N SER A 37 -13.89 3.63 25.19
CA SER A 37 -13.37 2.49 25.96
C SER A 37 -12.53 1.52 25.10
N ILE A 38 -12.79 1.48 23.80
CA ILE A 38 -12.04 0.71 22.81
C ILE A 38 -10.92 1.57 22.22
N VAL A 39 -11.24 2.79 21.77
CA VAL A 39 -10.27 3.68 21.11
C VAL A 39 -9.07 3.99 22.01
N SER A 40 -9.30 4.20 23.31
CA SER A 40 -8.23 4.47 24.28
C SER A 40 -7.29 3.29 24.52
N ARG A 41 -7.71 2.05 24.23
CA ARG A 41 -6.90 0.82 24.39
C ARG A 41 -5.99 0.57 23.20
N MET A 42 -6.21 1.21 22.06
CA MET A 42 -5.39 0.99 20.88
C MET A 42 -3.94 1.43 21.12
N SER A 43 -3.00 0.50 21.04
CA SER A 43 -1.56 0.76 21.07
C SER A 43 -1.04 1.26 19.72
N THR A 44 -1.64 0.74 18.64
CA THR A 44 -1.37 1.04 17.23
C THR A 44 -2.67 0.94 16.42
N GLY A 45 -2.60 1.08 15.10
CA GLY A 45 -3.75 0.89 14.21
C GLY A 45 -3.36 0.84 12.75
N TYR A 46 -4.37 0.63 11.90
CA TYR A 46 -4.15 0.66 10.45
C TYR A 46 -3.70 2.05 9.99
N PRO A 47 -2.60 2.16 9.23
CA PRO A 47 -2.07 3.44 8.76
C PRO A 47 -3.00 4.12 7.75
N ARG A 48 -4.03 4.80 8.25
CA ARG A 48 -4.95 5.78 7.62
C ARG A 48 -6.14 6.06 8.54
N PHE A 49 -6.51 5.07 9.35
CA PHE A 49 -7.53 5.22 10.40
C PHE A 49 -6.92 5.69 11.72
N PHE A 50 -5.66 5.35 11.96
CA PHE A 50 -4.90 5.68 13.17
C PHE A 50 -3.55 6.33 12.82
N ILE A 51 -3.25 7.48 13.44
CA ILE A 51 -1.92 8.09 13.36
C ILE A 51 -1.06 7.44 14.44
N HIS A 52 0.06 6.82 14.06
CA HIS A 52 0.91 6.11 15.02
C HIS A 52 1.36 7.01 16.17
N LYS A 53 1.37 6.49 17.41
CA LYS A 53 1.65 7.27 18.62
C LYS A 53 3.00 7.99 18.60
N SER A 54 4.01 7.40 17.95
CA SER A 54 5.31 8.04 17.75
C SER A 54 5.22 9.29 16.85
N ILE A 55 4.39 9.25 15.81
CA ILE A 55 4.13 10.41 14.94
C ILE A 55 3.38 11.49 15.74
N GLU A 56 2.35 11.11 16.51
CA GLU A 56 1.60 12.06 17.34
C GLU A 56 2.46 12.70 18.43
N ARG A 57 3.36 11.93 19.05
CA ARG A 57 4.33 12.44 20.02
C ARG A 57 5.25 13.46 19.38
N PHE A 58 5.84 13.12 18.23
CA PHE A 58 6.73 14.04 17.53
C PHE A 58 6.01 15.30 17.05
N ALA A 59 4.77 15.16 16.55
CA ALA A 59 3.93 16.30 16.15
C ALA A 59 3.64 17.23 17.33
N ARG A 60 3.38 16.69 18.53
CA ARG A 60 3.20 17.48 19.76
C ARG A 60 4.48 18.22 20.15
N ASP A 61 5.64 17.58 20.06
CA ASP A 61 6.92 18.23 20.38
C ASP A 61 7.21 19.39 19.42
N VAL A 62 6.97 19.20 18.12
CA VAL A 62 7.11 20.26 17.11
C VAL A 62 6.14 21.41 17.38
N ALA A 63 4.85 21.12 17.62
CA ALA A 63 3.85 22.14 17.93
C ALA A 63 4.18 22.90 19.23
N SER A 64 4.67 22.20 20.26
CA SER A 64 5.03 22.82 21.54
C SER A 64 6.29 23.69 21.43
N LYS A 65 7.25 23.33 20.58
CA LYS A 65 8.54 24.03 20.47
C LYS A 65 8.48 25.20 19.49
N PHE A 66 7.68 25.09 18.43
CA PHE A 66 7.67 26.05 17.33
C PHE A 66 6.30 26.66 17.02
N GLY A 67 5.21 26.15 17.61
CA GLY A 67 3.85 26.65 17.41
C GLY A 67 3.35 27.54 18.54
N ASN A 68 2.21 28.19 18.29
CA ASN A 68 1.51 28.97 19.31
C ASN A 68 0.77 28.05 20.30
N ALA A 69 0.42 28.58 21.47
CA ALA A 69 -0.35 27.84 22.47
C ALA A 69 -1.67 27.31 21.90
N GLY A 70 -1.93 26.01 22.08
CA GLY A 70 -3.15 25.34 21.59
C GLY A 70 -3.10 24.89 20.12
N TYR A 71 -1.96 25.07 19.43
CA TYR A 71 -1.79 24.59 18.06
C TYR A 71 -1.45 23.10 18.02
N GLN A 72 -1.73 22.50 16.88
CA GLN A 72 -1.35 21.14 16.52
C GLN A 72 -0.44 21.17 15.28
N ALA A 73 0.27 20.06 15.04
CA ALA A 73 1.11 19.88 13.87
C ALA A 73 0.68 18.65 13.06
N MET A 74 0.77 18.74 11.73
CA MET A 74 0.78 17.60 10.84
C MET A 74 2.14 17.52 10.15
N LEU A 75 2.78 16.35 10.20
CA LEU A 75 4.17 16.16 9.79
C LEU A 75 4.29 15.57 8.38
N PHE A 76 5.22 16.12 7.61
CA PHE A 76 5.46 15.81 6.21
C PHE A 76 6.97 15.66 5.93
N PRO A 77 7.34 14.85 4.93
CA PRO A 77 8.73 14.57 4.64
C PRO A 77 9.49 15.76 4.03
N THR A 78 8.80 16.70 3.37
CA THR A 78 9.42 17.81 2.63
C THR A 78 8.57 19.07 2.67
N LYS A 79 9.15 20.25 2.35
CA LYS A 79 8.38 21.49 2.20
C LYS A 79 7.29 21.37 1.15
N LEU A 80 7.60 20.71 0.04
CA LEU A 80 6.66 20.50 -1.07
C LEU A 80 5.41 19.73 -0.62
N THR A 81 5.60 18.62 0.10
CA THR A 81 4.48 17.80 0.60
C THR A 81 3.67 18.51 1.70
N ALA A 82 4.32 19.32 2.54
CA ALA A 82 3.62 20.21 3.47
C ALA A 82 2.82 21.31 2.77
N ALA A 83 3.35 21.88 1.68
CA ALA A 83 2.66 22.86 0.87
C ALA A 83 1.40 22.28 0.21
N TRP A 84 1.43 21.03 -0.28
CA TRP A 84 0.22 20.37 -0.79
C TRP A 84 -0.88 20.26 0.27
N CYS A 85 -0.52 19.96 1.52
CA CYS A 85 -1.47 19.97 2.63
C CYS A 85 -2.05 21.36 2.85
N ALA A 86 -1.20 22.39 2.86
CA ALA A 86 -1.64 23.78 2.99
C ALA A 86 -2.62 24.20 1.91
N ASP A 87 -2.31 23.88 0.66
CA ASP A 87 -3.16 24.21 -0.49
C ASP A 87 -4.50 23.51 -0.39
N PHE A 88 -4.52 22.23 0.03
CA PHE A 88 -5.75 21.51 0.32
C PHE A 88 -6.56 22.16 1.46
N LEU A 89 -5.90 22.61 2.52
CA LEU A 89 -6.55 23.34 3.61
C LEU A 89 -7.18 24.63 3.09
N ARG A 90 -6.44 25.43 2.31
CA ARG A 90 -6.92 26.69 1.74
C ARG A 90 -8.13 26.49 0.82
N ASP A 91 -8.18 25.37 0.10
CA ASP A 91 -9.28 25.03 -0.79
C ASP A 91 -10.52 24.48 -0.04
N LYS A 92 -10.32 23.65 1.00
CA LYS A 92 -11.41 22.89 1.64
C LYS A 92 -11.87 23.42 2.99
N ALA A 93 -11.02 24.15 3.71
CA ALA A 93 -11.32 24.63 5.06
C ALA A 93 -11.93 26.04 5.03
N PRO A 94 -12.85 26.37 5.97
CA PRO A 94 -13.39 27.71 6.09
C PRO A 94 -12.32 28.67 6.61
N ALA A 95 -12.47 29.96 6.29
CA ALA A 95 -11.47 31.00 6.62
C ALA A 95 -11.03 31.01 8.10
N HIS A 96 -11.96 30.85 9.04
CA HIS A 96 -11.65 30.81 10.48
C HIS A 96 -10.74 29.63 10.88
N ALA A 97 -10.81 28.50 10.16
CA ALA A 97 -9.95 27.35 10.42
C ALA A 97 -8.54 27.55 9.85
N LEU A 98 -8.33 28.56 8.99
CA LEU A 98 -7.04 28.91 8.40
C LEU A 98 -6.31 30.00 9.19
N GLU A 99 -6.97 30.63 10.16
CA GLU A 99 -6.34 31.64 11.01
C GLU A 99 -5.16 31.00 11.77
N GLY A 100 -3.98 31.60 11.59
CA GLY A 100 -2.78 31.12 12.24
C GLY A 100 -2.14 29.87 11.62
N LEU A 101 -2.50 29.51 10.38
CA LEU A 101 -1.78 28.49 9.62
C LEU A 101 -0.31 28.90 9.42
N ASP A 102 0.63 28.06 9.88
CA ASP A 102 2.06 28.34 9.84
C ASP A 102 2.87 27.09 9.43
N PHE A 103 4.15 27.29 9.08
CA PHE A 103 5.03 26.27 8.53
C PHE A 103 6.37 26.24 9.22
N VAL A 104 6.79 25.04 9.58
CA VAL A 104 8.12 24.79 10.12
C VAL A 104 8.83 23.81 9.21
N HIS A 105 10.09 24.09 8.89
CA HIS A 105 10.97 23.15 8.23
C HIS A 105 12.20 22.90 9.10
N LEU A 106 12.41 21.63 9.42
CA LEU A 106 13.50 21.17 10.26
C LEU A 106 14.53 20.43 9.40
N VAL A 107 15.80 20.82 9.54
CA VAL A 107 16.95 20.31 8.79
C VAL A 107 18.09 19.99 9.75
N LEU A 108 19.10 19.26 9.26
CA LEU A 108 20.32 19.00 10.02
C LEU A 108 21.11 20.28 10.29
N ASP A 109 21.60 20.44 11.52
CA ASP A 109 22.57 21.46 11.87
C ASP A 109 23.99 20.99 11.57
N PHE A 110 24.49 21.31 10.38
CA PHE A 110 25.86 20.98 9.97
C PHE A 110 26.96 21.70 10.77
N SER A 111 26.62 22.56 11.74
CA SER A 111 27.60 23.01 12.74
C SER A 111 27.99 21.91 13.73
N ARG A 112 27.23 20.81 13.77
CA ARG A 112 27.47 19.63 14.61
C ARG A 112 28.13 18.50 13.79
N PRO A 113 29.26 17.94 14.22
CA PRO A 113 29.92 16.83 13.52
C PRO A 113 29.03 15.60 13.31
N GLU A 114 28.10 15.34 14.23
CA GLU A 114 27.15 14.23 14.15
C GLU A 114 26.23 14.34 12.94
N ALA A 115 25.93 15.56 12.46
CA ALA A 115 25.09 15.79 11.29
C ALA A 115 25.75 15.26 10.00
N THR A 116 27.06 15.40 9.86
CA THR A 116 27.80 14.91 8.69
C THR A 116 27.75 13.38 8.59
N ALA A 117 27.77 12.68 9.73
CA ALA A 117 27.73 11.22 9.76
C ALA A 117 26.39 10.65 9.22
N ILE A 118 25.33 11.45 9.24
CA ILE A 118 23.97 11.05 8.84
C ILE A 118 23.44 11.85 7.64
N GLU A 119 24.30 12.62 6.97
CA GLU A 119 23.95 13.45 5.82
C GLU A 119 23.36 12.60 4.68
N SER A 120 23.84 11.38 4.49
CA SER A 120 23.35 10.43 3.48
C SER A 120 21.88 10.04 3.67
N LEU A 121 21.38 10.06 4.92
CA LEU A 121 19.96 9.85 5.22
C LEU A 121 19.12 11.12 4.99
N SER A 122 19.79 12.28 4.94
CA SER A 122 19.19 13.61 4.75
C SER A 122 17.86 13.81 5.51
N PRO A 123 17.81 13.52 6.83
CA PRO A 123 16.60 13.65 7.61
C PRO A 123 16.14 15.11 7.65
N SER A 124 15.00 15.37 7.03
CA SER A 124 14.30 16.64 7.13
C SER A 124 12.84 16.39 7.49
N ILE A 125 12.20 17.37 8.13
CA ILE A 125 10.78 17.28 8.47
C ILE A 125 10.14 18.64 8.25
N SER A 126 9.03 18.66 7.53
CA SER A 126 8.17 19.83 7.48
C SER A 126 6.94 19.60 8.33
N ALA A 127 6.46 20.65 9.00
CA ALA A 127 5.23 20.63 9.76
C ALA A 127 4.32 21.75 9.29
N VAL A 128 3.04 21.41 9.13
CA VAL A 128 1.97 22.39 9.00
C VAL A 128 1.37 22.57 10.39
N LEU A 129 1.47 23.78 10.92
CA LEU A 129 0.98 24.18 12.23
C LEU A 129 -0.37 24.87 12.09
N PHE A 130 -1.34 24.49 12.92
CA PHE A 130 -2.70 25.03 12.83
C PHE A 130 -3.46 24.96 14.15
N HIS A 131 -4.48 25.80 14.30
CA HIS A 131 -5.46 25.67 15.39
C HIS A 131 -6.33 24.42 15.21
N ARG A 132 -6.91 23.90 16.30
CA ARG A 132 -7.70 22.65 16.34
C ARG A 132 -8.80 22.55 15.27
N ASP A 133 -9.34 23.68 14.84
CA ASP A 133 -10.44 23.75 13.87
C ASP A 133 -10.02 23.27 12.47
N ALA A 134 -8.72 23.38 12.15
CA ALA A 134 -8.16 22.88 10.89
C ALA A 134 -7.91 21.36 10.89
N TYR A 135 -7.86 20.74 12.09
CA TYR A 135 -7.41 19.34 12.25
C TYR A 135 -8.19 18.37 11.36
N LYS A 136 -9.52 18.52 11.29
CA LYS A 136 -10.36 17.65 10.46
C LYS A 136 -10.00 17.72 8.98
N TYR A 137 -9.53 18.86 8.47
CA TYR A 137 -9.13 19.04 7.07
C TYR A 137 -7.71 18.52 6.84
N ALA A 138 -6.77 18.81 7.75
CA ALA A 138 -5.40 18.29 7.69
C ALA A 138 -5.39 16.75 7.78
N ARG A 139 -6.21 16.19 8.67
CA ARG A 139 -6.40 14.74 8.78
C ARG A 139 -6.97 14.16 7.49
N GLN A 140 -7.92 14.84 6.84
CA GLN A 140 -8.40 14.39 5.53
C GLN A 140 -7.28 14.41 4.49
N PHE A 141 -6.48 15.46 4.38
CA PHE A 141 -5.35 15.47 3.44
C PHE A 141 -4.43 14.28 3.69
N TRP A 142 -3.95 14.12 4.93
CA TRP A 142 -3.08 13.01 5.32
C TRP A 142 -3.73 11.66 4.99
N GLN A 143 -4.97 11.44 5.44
CA GLN A 143 -5.67 10.18 5.27
C GLN A 143 -5.80 9.80 3.78
N HIS A 144 -6.39 10.67 2.98
CA HIS A 144 -6.74 10.31 1.60
C HIS A 144 -5.52 10.28 0.69
N SER A 145 -4.59 11.24 0.80
CA SER A 145 -3.41 11.27 -0.06
C SER A 145 -2.37 10.21 0.30
N GLY A 146 -2.40 9.66 1.52
CA GLY A 146 -1.35 8.79 2.02
C GLY A 146 0.00 9.48 2.26
N VAL A 147 0.07 10.81 2.08
CA VAL A 147 1.29 11.61 2.25
C VAL A 147 1.46 11.97 3.72
N GLY A 148 2.67 11.76 4.23
CA GLY A 148 3.05 11.99 5.62
C GLY A 148 4.37 11.30 5.92
N ILE A 149 4.72 11.22 7.20
CA ILE A 149 5.90 10.47 7.66
C ILE A 149 5.52 9.11 8.25
N SER A 150 6.44 8.15 8.20
CA SER A 150 6.30 6.87 8.89
C SER A 150 6.63 6.99 10.37
N SER A 151 6.26 5.98 11.15
CA SER A 151 6.61 5.92 12.58
C SER A 151 8.11 5.78 12.82
N ARG A 152 8.84 5.04 11.97
CA ARG A 152 10.32 4.97 12.02
C ARG A 152 10.96 6.34 11.83
N ARG A 153 10.57 7.05 10.76
CA ARG A 153 11.05 8.42 10.52
C ARG A 153 10.70 9.37 11.67
N ALA A 154 9.51 9.23 12.25
CA ALA A 154 9.11 10.05 13.39
C ALA A 154 10.02 9.84 14.61
N GLU A 155 10.32 8.59 14.97
CA GLU A 155 11.19 8.28 16.12
C GLU A 155 12.63 8.77 15.87
N TYR A 156 13.15 8.52 14.67
CA TYR A 156 14.47 8.96 14.27
C TYR A 156 14.60 10.49 14.34
N CYS A 157 13.70 11.22 13.67
CA CYS A 157 13.75 12.68 13.63
C CYS A 157 13.43 13.32 14.98
N GLN A 158 12.56 12.73 15.80
CA GLN A 158 12.31 13.19 17.16
C GLN A 158 13.56 13.07 18.04
N SER A 159 14.30 11.96 17.94
CA SER A 159 15.57 11.77 18.65
C SER A 159 16.57 12.87 18.28
N LEU A 160 16.72 13.17 16.98
CA LEU A 160 17.60 14.24 16.51
C LEU A 160 17.15 15.64 16.97
N LEU A 161 15.85 15.90 17.02
CA LEU A 161 15.30 17.17 17.53
C LEU A 161 15.62 17.35 19.02
N ASN A 162 15.51 16.27 19.81
CA ASN A 162 15.81 16.29 21.25
C ASN A 162 17.30 16.45 21.54
N GLN A 163 18.16 15.89 20.69
CA GLN A 163 19.61 16.10 20.75
C GLN A 163 20.04 17.49 20.26
N GLY A 164 19.14 18.24 19.61
CA GLY A 164 19.44 19.54 19.00
C GLY A 164 20.25 19.44 17.71
N ILE A 165 20.25 18.28 17.05
CA ILE A 165 20.88 18.05 15.74
C ILE A 165 19.91 18.43 14.62
N LEU A 166 18.62 18.18 14.80
CA LEU A 166 17.57 18.63 13.89
C LEU A 166 17.03 19.99 14.38
N VAL A 167 17.23 21.04 13.59
CA VAL A 167 16.95 22.44 13.95
C VAL A 167 16.05 23.11 12.93
N LEU A 168 15.44 24.23 13.31
CA LEU A 168 14.71 25.07 12.36
C LEU A 168 15.66 25.56 11.27
N GLU A 169 15.23 25.46 10.02
CA GLU A 169 15.99 26.00 8.90
C GLU A 169 16.11 27.53 9.05
N ASP A 170 17.33 28.01 9.32
CA ASP A 170 17.62 29.44 9.36
C ASP A 170 17.42 30.04 7.97
N SER A 171 16.45 30.95 7.83
CA SER A 171 16.28 31.77 6.62
C SER A 171 17.50 32.66 6.29
N SER A 172 18.50 32.72 7.17
CA SER A 172 19.77 33.46 7.00
C SER A 172 20.98 32.60 6.65
N ARG A 173 20.88 31.26 6.65
CA ARG A 173 21.96 30.38 6.19
C ARG A 173 21.73 30.00 4.73
N THR A 174 21.86 30.98 3.85
CA THR A 174 22.16 30.71 2.43
C THR A 174 23.48 29.98 2.39
N ILE A 175 23.44 28.66 2.24
CA ILE A 175 24.56 27.92 1.66
C ILE A 175 24.82 28.62 0.31
N ALA A 176 26.06 29.03 0.10
CA ALA A 176 26.51 29.69 -1.13
C ALA A 176 25.97 28.90 -2.34
N PRO A 177 25.55 29.58 -3.42
CA PRO A 177 24.98 28.91 -4.57
C PRO A 177 26.00 27.92 -5.13
N SER A 178 25.83 26.63 -4.85
CA SER A 178 26.37 25.60 -5.71
C SER A 178 25.76 25.84 -7.07
N GLU A 179 26.63 26.04 -8.05
CA GLU A 179 26.39 26.48 -9.41
C GLU A 179 25.01 26.08 -9.93
N ARG A 180 24.31 27.07 -10.50
CA ARG A 180 23.19 26.81 -11.41
C ARG A 180 23.58 25.65 -12.31
N LEU A 181 22.84 24.55 -12.25
CA LEU A 181 22.84 23.48 -13.24
C LEU A 181 22.45 24.07 -14.60
N GLN A 182 23.40 24.70 -15.26
CA GLN A 182 23.43 24.83 -16.71
C GLN A 182 23.90 23.47 -17.22
N ILE A 183 22.92 22.63 -17.54
CA ILE A 183 23.14 21.39 -18.27
C ILE A 183 23.57 21.79 -19.69
N ASN A 184 24.88 21.98 -19.88
CA ASN A 184 25.49 22.01 -21.20
C ASN A 184 25.79 20.57 -21.59
N ILE A 185 25.00 20.07 -22.54
CA ILE A 185 25.19 18.79 -23.21
C ILE A 185 26.50 18.83 -23.98
N THR A 186 27.50 18.09 -23.54
CA THR A 186 28.64 17.72 -24.39
C THR A 186 28.92 16.24 -24.24
N GLN A 187 28.66 15.50 -25.32
CA GLN A 187 28.96 14.08 -25.47
C GLN A 187 30.47 13.85 -25.42
N HIS A 188 30.93 13.01 -24.48
CA HIS A 188 32.23 12.36 -24.61
C HIS A 188 32.12 10.86 -24.34
N ILE A 189 32.23 10.12 -25.45
CA ILE A 189 32.49 8.70 -25.50
C ILE A 189 33.94 8.49 -25.04
N SER A 190 34.15 7.70 -23.99
CA SER A 190 35.46 7.11 -23.70
C SER A 190 35.33 5.62 -23.39
N GLN A 191 35.82 4.82 -24.33
CA GLN A 191 36.09 3.40 -24.18
C GLN A 191 37.19 3.20 -23.13
N SER A 192 37.01 2.24 -22.22
CA SER A 192 38.10 1.76 -21.35
C SER A 192 37.91 0.28 -21.09
N GLY A 193 38.85 -0.52 -21.62
CA GLY A 193 38.84 -1.97 -21.60
C GLY A 193 39.06 -2.57 -20.21
N CYS A 194 38.34 -3.66 -19.97
CA CYS A 194 38.45 -4.51 -18.78
C CYS A 194 39.65 -5.45 -18.93
N GLN A 195 40.60 -5.41 -18.00
CA GLN A 195 41.61 -6.47 -17.81
C GLN A 195 41.18 -7.37 -16.66
N GLN A 196 41.02 -8.65 -16.98
CA GLN A 196 40.77 -9.75 -16.04
C GLN A 196 42.03 -10.07 -15.25
N THR A 197 41.90 -10.25 -13.93
CA THR A 197 42.86 -11.00 -13.13
C THR A 197 42.13 -12.04 -12.30
N THR A 198 42.55 -13.28 -12.52
CA THR A 198 42.10 -14.53 -11.93
C THR A 198 42.69 -14.75 -10.54
N SER A 199 41.88 -15.18 -9.57
CA SER A 199 42.33 -16.14 -8.55
C SER A 199 41.14 -16.79 -7.84
N LEU A 200 41.10 -18.12 -7.87
CA LEU A 200 40.24 -19.01 -7.09
C LEU A 200 40.92 -19.31 -5.74
N PRO A 201 40.13 -19.64 -4.69
CA PRO A 201 40.51 -20.78 -3.86
C PRO A 201 39.36 -21.79 -3.68
N GLU A 202 39.79 -22.99 -3.32
CA GLU A 202 39.12 -24.29 -3.43
C GLU A 202 38.03 -24.55 -2.40
N GLU A 203 37.09 -25.42 -2.79
CA GLU A 203 36.05 -26.03 -1.97
C GLU A 203 36.62 -27.10 -1.02
N ASN A 204 36.02 -27.23 0.16
CA ASN A 204 35.86 -28.52 0.85
C ASN A 204 34.52 -28.51 1.59
N GLY A 205 33.71 -29.54 1.35
CA GLY A 205 32.33 -29.66 1.82
C GLY A 205 32.17 -30.39 3.15
N ASP A 206 30.94 -30.34 3.67
CA ASP A 206 30.20 -31.50 4.19
C ASP A 206 28.74 -31.10 4.52
N TYR A 207 27.78 -31.92 4.09
CA TYR A 207 26.34 -31.75 4.32
C TYR A 207 25.83 -32.91 5.20
N ALA A 208 25.17 -32.60 6.32
CA ALA A 208 24.11 -33.42 6.92
C ALA A 208 23.25 -32.59 7.91
N PRO A 209 21.97 -32.94 8.12
CA PRO A 209 20.93 -31.98 8.50
C PRO A 209 20.62 -31.95 10.01
N GLY A 210 20.37 -30.76 10.56
CA GLY A 210 19.93 -30.57 11.95
C GLY A 210 18.88 -29.46 12.06
N ARG A 211 17.70 -29.81 12.60
CA ARG A 211 16.70 -28.88 13.11
C ARG A 211 17.34 -27.95 14.15
N ASN A 212 17.09 -26.64 14.05
CA ASN A 212 16.83 -25.78 15.22
C ASN A 212 16.29 -24.41 14.78
N SER A 213 15.15 -24.07 15.36
CA SER A 213 14.58 -22.73 15.49
C SER A 213 15.56 -21.83 16.25
N ASN A 214 16.10 -20.79 15.60
CA ASN A 214 16.82 -19.71 16.28
C ASN A 214 16.45 -18.37 15.64
N ILE A 215 15.74 -17.56 16.43
CA ILE A 215 15.60 -16.12 16.23
C ILE A 215 16.97 -15.51 16.58
N PRO A 216 17.63 -14.71 15.70
CA PRO A 216 18.88 -14.06 16.06
C PRO A 216 18.61 -12.91 17.03
N THR A 217 19.19 -13.00 18.23
CA THR A 217 19.43 -11.85 19.10
C THR A 217 20.57 -11.03 18.50
N GLU A 218 20.32 -9.75 18.22
CA GLU A 218 21.34 -8.82 17.69
C GLU A 218 22.45 -8.57 18.72
N ASP A 219 23.70 -8.77 18.29
CA ASP A 219 24.91 -8.42 19.03
C ASP A 219 25.32 -6.97 18.62
N PRO A 220 25.51 -5.99 19.52
CA PRO A 220 25.57 -4.57 19.14
C PRO A 220 26.88 -4.09 18.47
N HIS A 221 27.84 -4.97 18.15
CA HIS A 221 29.20 -4.55 17.83
C HIS A 221 29.91 -5.35 16.71
N GLU A 222 29.25 -5.56 15.57
CA GLU A 222 29.97 -5.83 14.31
C GLU A 222 29.67 -4.74 13.26
N SER A 223 30.68 -3.92 12.96
CA SER A 223 30.62 -2.90 11.92
C SER A 223 30.68 -3.54 10.53
N SER A 224 29.55 -4.05 10.05
CA SER A 224 29.31 -4.18 8.62
C SER A 224 28.69 -2.88 8.12
N SER A 225 29.22 -2.31 7.04
CA SER A 225 28.70 -1.09 6.44
C SER A 225 27.22 -1.28 6.13
N ILE A 226 26.33 -0.49 6.76
CA ILE A 226 24.91 -0.46 6.44
C ILE A 226 24.80 -0.20 4.94
N PRO A 227 24.16 -1.08 4.15
CA PRO A 227 23.93 -0.84 2.73
C PRO A 227 23.31 0.55 2.55
N SER A 228 23.76 1.28 1.53
CA SER A 228 23.17 2.60 1.26
C SER A 228 21.68 2.42 1.01
N ALA A 229 20.83 3.22 1.65
CA ALA A 229 19.38 3.13 1.48
C ALA A 229 18.92 3.24 0.01
N GLU A 230 19.70 3.92 -0.82
CA GLU A 230 19.47 3.99 -2.27
C GLU A 230 19.73 2.65 -2.98
N GLU A 231 20.66 1.85 -2.49
CA GLU A 231 20.90 0.49 -2.98
C GLU A 231 19.70 -0.42 -2.68
N GLU A 232 19.14 -0.34 -1.47
CA GLU A 232 17.95 -1.12 -1.09
C GLU A 232 16.73 -0.72 -1.94
N LYS A 233 16.52 0.58 -2.18
CA LYS A 233 15.49 1.05 -3.10
C LYS A 233 15.72 0.56 -4.53
N ALA A 234 16.97 0.55 -5.01
CA ALA A 234 17.30 0.00 -6.33
C ALA A 234 17.03 -1.52 -6.40
N ILE A 235 17.35 -2.28 -5.35
CA ILE A 235 16.99 -3.71 -5.24
C ILE A 235 15.48 -3.89 -5.32
N LEU A 236 14.70 -3.09 -4.58
CA LEU A 236 13.23 -3.11 -4.61
C LEU A 236 12.69 -2.85 -6.02
N ARG A 237 13.16 -1.80 -6.70
CA ARG A 237 12.76 -1.47 -8.08
C ARG A 237 13.08 -2.61 -9.05
N ARG A 238 14.30 -3.16 -8.99
CA ARG A 238 14.71 -4.30 -9.82
C ARG A 238 13.86 -5.54 -9.55
N ARG A 239 13.55 -5.82 -8.29
CA ARG A 239 12.69 -6.95 -7.88
C ARG A 239 11.29 -6.81 -8.46
N ILE A 240 10.67 -5.64 -8.31
CA ILE A 240 9.33 -5.36 -8.84
C ILE A 240 9.31 -5.48 -10.36
N ALA A 241 10.23 -4.80 -11.06
CA ALA A 241 10.34 -4.87 -12.52
C ALA A 241 10.57 -6.32 -13.00
N GLY A 242 11.47 -7.05 -12.34
CA GLY A 242 11.76 -8.44 -12.67
C GLY A 242 10.55 -9.37 -12.51
N ILE A 243 9.70 -9.14 -11.51
CA ILE A 243 8.49 -9.94 -11.29
C ILE A 243 7.40 -9.59 -12.31
N LEU A 244 7.16 -8.29 -12.53
CA LEU A 244 6.19 -7.80 -13.53
C LEU A 244 6.45 -8.37 -14.93
N ASN A 245 7.72 -8.61 -15.27
CA ASN A 245 8.11 -9.11 -16.59
C ASN A 245 8.07 -10.65 -16.73
N ARG A 246 7.67 -11.40 -15.70
CA ARG A 246 7.73 -12.88 -15.69
C ARG A 246 6.91 -13.58 -16.76
N ARG A 247 5.74 -13.08 -17.14
CA ARG A 247 4.92 -13.70 -18.21
C ARG A 247 5.66 -13.71 -19.55
N ARG A 248 6.55 -12.74 -19.74
CA ARG A 248 7.24 -12.47 -21.01
C ARG A 248 8.67 -13.00 -21.03
N ALA A 249 9.22 -13.39 -19.88
CA ALA A 249 10.40 -14.25 -19.84
C ALA A 249 10.00 -15.62 -20.40
N SER A 250 10.60 -16.01 -21.52
CA SER A 250 10.45 -17.37 -22.05
C SER A 250 10.79 -18.40 -20.95
N PRO A 251 10.17 -19.60 -20.93
CA PRO A 251 10.59 -20.62 -19.97
C PRO A 251 12.09 -20.86 -20.14
N PRO A 252 12.86 -21.03 -19.05
CA PRO A 252 14.30 -21.21 -19.14
C PRO A 252 14.55 -22.45 -19.99
N LYS A 253 15.14 -22.26 -21.17
CA LYS A 253 15.82 -23.36 -21.86
C LYS A 253 16.93 -23.80 -20.91
N CYS A 254 16.97 -25.10 -20.64
CA CYS A 254 18.00 -25.71 -19.81
C CYS A 254 19.35 -25.55 -20.51
N SER A 255 20.04 -24.45 -20.22
CA SER A 255 21.45 -24.21 -20.54
C SER A 255 21.97 -23.20 -19.53
N LEU A 256 22.95 -23.64 -18.74
CA LEU A 256 23.74 -22.82 -17.82
C LEU A 256 24.58 -21.83 -18.63
N GLU A 257 23.99 -20.75 -19.09
CA GLU A 257 24.72 -19.59 -19.59
C GLU A 257 24.07 -18.30 -19.05
N THR A 258 24.91 -17.52 -18.38
CA THR A 258 24.60 -16.28 -17.69
C THR A 258 24.33 -15.16 -18.69
N GLU A 259 23.13 -15.08 -19.24
CA GLU A 259 22.69 -13.92 -20.01
C GLU A 259 21.35 -13.39 -19.47
N LEU A 260 21.38 -12.14 -18.95
CA LEU A 260 20.20 -11.37 -18.60
C LEU A 260 19.31 -11.27 -19.85
N PRO A 261 18.02 -11.65 -19.80
CA PRO A 261 17.14 -11.53 -20.96
C PRO A 261 17.08 -10.07 -21.40
N GLY A 262 17.41 -9.81 -22.67
CA GLY A 262 17.34 -8.48 -23.26
C GLY A 262 15.97 -7.85 -23.00
N GLN A 263 15.96 -6.70 -22.34
CA GLN A 263 14.75 -5.92 -22.07
C GLN A 263 14.12 -5.51 -23.40
N SER A 264 12.99 -6.11 -23.75
CA SER A 264 12.16 -5.60 -24.84
C SER A 264 11.67 -4.19 -24.47
N ALA A 265 11.68 -3.24 -25.41
CA ALA A 265 11.22 -1.86 -25.21
C ALA A 265 9.74 -1.70 -24.78
N GLU A 266 9.02 -2.79 -24.52
CA GLU A 266 7.59 -2.86 -24.23
C GLU A 266 7.28 -3.28 -22.78
N THR A 267 8.28 -3.32 -21.91
CA THR A 267 8.15 -3.75 -20.50
C THR A 267 8.81 -2.76 -19.53
N PRO A 268 8.21 -2.50 -18.35
CA PRO A 268 8.82 -1.63 -17.36
C PRO A 268 10.21 -2.11 -16.94
N ALA A 269 11.19 -1.20 -17.00
CA ALA A 269 12.52 -1.39 -16.45
C ALA A 269 12.61 -0.83 -15.02
N GLU A 270 13.77 -0.96 -14.37
CA GLU A 270 13.99 -0.44 -13.02
C GLU A 270 13.63 1.05 -12.88
N HIS A 271 14.00 1.87 -13.86
CA HIS A 271 13.74 3.31 -13.87
C HIS A 271 12.26 3.67 -14.08
N ASP A 272 11.41 2.69 -14.38
CA ASP A 272 9.97 2.87 -14.54
C ASP A 272 9.19 2.52 -13.27
N ILE A 273 9.91 2.08 -12.23
CA ILE A 273 9.35 1.76 -10.91
C ILE A 273 9.62 2.91 -9.95
N TYR A 274 8.56 3.58 -9.55
CA TYR A 274 8.59 4.66 -8.56
C TYR A 274 8.13 4.12 -7.21
N LEU A 275 8.80 4.53 -6.13
CA LEU A 275 8.52 4.08 -4.77
C LEU A 275 7.91 5.22 -3.96
N PHE A 276 6.96 4.88 -3.09
CA PHE A 276 6.23 5.83 -2.27
C PHE A 276 6.10 5.32 -0.83
N PRO A 277 5.94 6.21 0.16
CA PRO A 277 5.74 5.82 1.57
C PRO A 277 4.54 4.91 1.82
N THR A 278 3.51 4.97 0.97
CA THR A 278 2.28 4.19 1.10
C THR A 278 1.67 3.90 -0.28
N GLY A 279 0.81 2.88 -0.38
CA GLY A 279 0.01 2.63 -1.59
C GLY A 279 -0.87 3.82 -1.97
N MET A 280 -1.49 4.48 -0.98
CA MET A 280 -2.29 5.68 -1.22
C MET A 280 -1.46 6.84 -1.79
N SER A 281 -0.23 7.02 -1.33
CA SER A 281 0.69 8.02 -1.89
C SER A 281 1.06 7.71 -3.35
N ALA A 282 1.18 6.42 -3.71
CA ALA A 282 1.38 6.03 -5.10
C ALA A 282 0.17 6.40 -5.97
N ILE A 283 -1.05 6.04 -5.55
CA ILE A 283 -2.30 6.40 -6.25
C ILE A 283 -2.44 7.93 -6.38
N PHE A 284 -2.22 8.66 -5.28
CA PHE A 284 -2.31 10.11 -5.23
C PHE A 284 -1.35 10.79 -6.21
N ASN A 285 -0.08 10.36 -6.24
CA ASN A 285 0.90 10.93 -7.15
C ASN A 285 0.62 10.55 -8.61
N VAL A 286 0.19 9.32 -8.91
CA VAL A 286 -0.22 8.93 -10.26
C VAL A 286 -1.40 9.78 -10.75
N HIS A 287 -2.40 10.02 -9.90
CA HIS A 287 -3.51 10.92 -10.23
C HIS A 287 -3.02 12.35 -10.53
N ARG A 288 -2.10 12.87 -9.71
CA ARG A 288 -1.50 14.20 -9.92
C ARG A 288 -0.67 14.29 -11.19
N PHE A 289 0.14 13.27 -11.50
CA PHE A 289 0.91 13.23 -12.73
C PHE A 289 -0.01 13.20 -13.96
N LEU A 290 -1.10 12.44 -13.90
CA LEU A 290 -2.09 12.45 -14.98
C LEU A 290 -2.76 13.82 -15.14
N LEU A 291 -3.11 14.51 -14.05
CA LEU A 291 -3.61 15.90 -14.13
C LEU A 291 -2.59 16.84 -14.78
N GLY A 292 -1.29 16.64 -14.54
CA GLY A 292 -0.22 17.38 -15.22
C GLY A 292 -0.11 17.04 -16.71
N VAL A 293 -0.22 15.76 -17.07
CA VAL A 293 -0.09 15.27 -18.45
C VAL A 293 -1.30 15.62 -19.32
N ARG A 294 -2.51 15.44 -18.78
CA ARG A 294 -3.77 15.52 -19.53
C ARG A 294 -4.58 16.78 -19.19
N GLY A 295 -4.23 17.50 -18.14
CA GLY A 295 -4.98 18.66 -17.67
C GLY A 295 -6.14 18.31 -16.74
N SER A 296 -6.96 19.32 -16.44
CA SER A 296 -8.02 19.23 -15.44
C SER A 296 -9.28 18.58 -16.01
N MET A 297 -9.38 17.27 -15.88
CA MET A 297 -10.57 16.47 -16.26
C MET A 297 -11.06 15.61 -15.10
N LYS A 298 -12.33 15.17 -15.16
CA LYS A 298 -12.87 14.20 -14.19
C LYS A 298 -12.24 12.83 -14.37
N SER A 299 -12.07 12.10 -13.29
CA SER A 299 -11.65 10.70 -13.31
C SER A 299 -12.86 9.74 -13.34
N VAL A 300 -12.64 8.49 -13.73
CA VAL A 300 -13.62 7.41 -13.54
C VAL A 300 -13.09 6.48 -12.45
N SER A 301 -13.92 6.22 -11.43
CA SER A 301 -13.66 5.19 -10.43
C SER A 301 -14.54 3.99 -10.76
N PHE A 302 -13.94 2.87 -11.10
CA PHE A 302 -14.65 1.69 -11.60
C PHE A 302 -14.46 0.50 -10.64
N GLY A 303 -15.55 0.10 -10.00
CA GLY A 303 -15.59 -0.88 -8.91
C GLY A 303 -15.79 -0.22 -7.55
N PHE A 304 -15.70 -1.03 -6.50
CA PHE A 304 -15.73 -0.60 -5.10
C PHE A 304 -14.28 -0.54 -4.57
N PRO A 305 -13.48 0.48 -4.94
CA PRO A 305 -12.09 0.52 -4.51
C PRO A 305 -11.99 0.80 -3.02
N TYR A 306 -10.79 0.62 -2.48
CA TYR A 306 -10.41 1.09 -1.16
C TYR A 306 -10.87 2.55 -0.97
N VAL A 307 -11.53 2.81 0.15
CA VAL A 307 -12.34 4.01 0.39
C VAL A 307 -11.60 5.30 0.06
N ASP A 308 -10.31 5.37 0.39
CA ASP A 308 -9.52 6.58 0.20
C ASP A 308 -9.19 6.85 -1.28
N THR A 309 -9.14 5.82 -2.14
CA THR A 309 -8.93 5.97 -3.60
C THR A 309 -10.08 6.75 -4.22
N LEU A 310 -11.33 6.38 -3.90
CA LEU A 310 -12.50 7.12 -4.38
C LEU A 310 -12.45 8.58 -3.92
N LYS A 311 -12.06 8.84 -2.67
CA LYS A 311 -11.97 10.20 -2.14
C LYS A 311 -10.81 11.00 -2.78
N ILE A 312 -9.70 10.37 -3.18
CA ILE A 312 -8.66 11.05 -3.98
C ILE A 312 -9.30 11.62 -5.24
N LEU A 313 -9.98 10.77 -6.02
CA LEU A 313 -10.54 11.15 -7.31
C LEU A 313 -11.68 12.17 -7.18
N GLN A 314 -12.43 12.15 -6.07
CA GLN A 314 -13.47 13.13 -5.77
C GLN A 314 -12.94 14.50 -5.34
N LYS A 315 -11.85 14.54 -4.56
CA LYS A 315 -11.43 15.76 -3.84
C LYS A 315 -10.25 16.48 -4.47
N PHE A 316 -9.36 15.78 -5.17
CA PHE A 316 -8.06 16.29 -5.62
C PHE A 316 -8.02 16.53 -7.13
N GLY A 317 -9.00 17.28 -7.64
CA GLY A 317 -9.20 17.57 -9.06
C GLY A 317 -10.66 17.91 -9.35
N PRO A 318 -11.11 17.84 -10.61
CA PRO A 318 -12.49 18.14 -11.02
C PRO A 318 -13.58 17.16 -10.52
N GLY A 319 -13.21 16.14 -9.77
CA GLY A 319 -14.10 15.09 -9.26
C GLY A 319 -14.08 13.83 -10.12
N CYS A 320 -14.99 12.89 -9.82
CA CYS A 320 -15.06 11.62 -10.53
C CYS A 320 -16.49 11.15 -10.82
N VAL A 321 -16.61 10.31 -11.85
CA VAL A 321 -17.78 9.45 -12.06
C VAL A 321 -17.51 8.11 -11.38
N PHE A 322 -18.46 7.61 -10.58
CA PHE A 322 -18.29 6.40 -9.79
C PHE A 322 -19.22 5.29 -10.28
N TYR A 323 -18.62 4.13 -10.58
CA TYR A 323 -19.29 2.90 -11.02
C TYR A 323 -19.01 1.77 -10.03
N GLY A 324 -19.69 1.79 -8.89
CA GLY A 324 -19.40 0.89 -7.76
C GLY A 324 -19.50 -0.61 -8.06
N ASN A 325 -20.35 -1.01 -8.99
CA ASN A 325 -20.58 -2.42 -9.32
C ASN A 325 -19.55 -3.01 -10.30
N ALA A 326 -18.81 -2.16 -11.01
CA ALA A 326 -17.88 -2.58 -12.07
C ALA A 326 -18.46 -3.57 -13.11
N SER A 327 -19.74 -3.48 -13.42
CA SER A 327 -20.42 -4.41 -14.33
C SER A 327 -20.23 -4.05 -15.80
N GLU A 328 -20.54 -4.99 -16.71
CA GLU A 328 -20.60 -4.71 -18.16
C GLU A 328 -21.61 -3.61 -18.50
N GLU A 329 -22.74 -3.55 -17.78
CA GLU A 329 -23.72 -2.46 -17.92
C GLU A 329 -23.13 -1.09 -17.54
N ASN A 330 -22.23 -1.04 -16.54
CA ASN A 330 -21.52 0.19 -16.22
C ASN A 330 -20.53 0.58 -17.33
N LEU A 331 -19.94 -0.39 -18.04
CA LEU A 331 -19.13 -0.10 -19.24
C LEU A 331 -19.98 0.36 -20.42
N ASP A 332 -21.19 -0.17 -20.59
CA ASP A 332 -22.15 0.31 -21.61
C ASP A 332 -22.50 1.78 -21.35
N HIS A 333 -22.80 2.13 -20.09
CA HIS A 333 -23.10 3.52 -19.72
C HIS A 333 -21.89 4.45 -19.85
N LEU A 334 -20.68 3.99 -19.48
CA LEU A 334 -19.45 4.75 -19.71
C LEU A 334 -19.23 5.00 -21.21
N GLN A 335 -19.40 3.97 -22.05
CA GLN A 335 -19.27 4.09 -23.49
C GLN A 335 -20.26 5.11 -24.07
N ALA A 336 -21.52 5.08 -23.66
CA ALA A 336 -22.52 6.05 -24.10
C ALA A 336 -22.10 7.50 -23.77
N LYS A 337 -21.57 7.75 -22.56
CA LYS A 337 -21.04 9.07 -22.18
C LYS A 337 -19.87 9.53 -23.05
N LEU A 338 -18.97 8.61 -23.36
CA LEU A 338 -17.83 8.86 -24.24
C LEU A 338 -18.29 9.16 -25.68
N GLU A 339 -19.30 8.45 -26.18
CA GLU A 339 -19.93 8.70 -27.49
C GLU A 339 -20.63 10.06 -27.55
N ASP A 340 -21.23 10.52 -26.44
CA ASP A 340 -21.82 11.85 -26.29
C ASP A 340 -20.77 12.97 -26.16
N GLY A 341 -19.47 12.63 -26.14
CA GLY A 341 -18.35 13.58 -26.14
C GLY A 341 -17.82 13.96 -24.75
N GLU A 342 -18.22 13.25 -23.68
CA GLU A 342 -17.55 13.39 -22.38
C GLU A 342 -16.11 12.88 -22.46
N ASN A 343 -15.17 13.60 -21.85
CA ASN A 343 -13.76 13.22 -21.77
C ASN A 343 -13.34 13.02 -20.32
N PHE A 344 -12.50 12.02 -20.07
CA PHE A 344 -12.02 11.68 -18.74
C PHE A 344 -10.49 11.73 -18.66
N LEU A 345 -10.01 12.06 -17.47
CA LEU A 345 -8.60 12.02 -17.13
C LEU A 345 -8.06 10.59 -17.29
N GLY A 346 -8.75 9.65 -16.65
CA GLY A 346 -8.42 8.25 -16.64
C GLY A 346 -9.44 7.45 -15.84
N LEU A 347 -9.41 6.14 -16.04
CA LEU A 347 -10.17 5.15 -15.29
C LEU A 347 -9.25 4.44 -14.30
N PHE A 348 -9.66 4.45 -13.04
CA PHE A 348 -8.99 3.82 -11.91
C PHE A 348 -9.85 2.66 -11.40
N CYS A 349 -9.25 1.48 -11.28
CA CYS A 349 -9.91 0.31 -10.71
C CYS A 349 -8.92 -0.60 -9.97
N GLU A 350 -9.44 -1.49 -9.13
CA GLU A 350 -8.69 -2.57 -8.51
C GLU A 350 -8.86 -3.87 -9.30
N PHE A 351 -7.84 -4.74 -9.27
CA PHE A 351 -7.91 -6.05 -9.91
C PHE A 351 -7.24 -7.16 -9.08
N PRO A 352 -8.01 -8.05 -8.44
CA PRO A 352 -9.45 -7.95 -8.13
C PRO A 352 -9.78 -6.82 -7.13
N GLY A 353 -11.02 -6.36 -7.10
CA GLY A 353 -11.49 -5.33 -6.16
C GLY A 353 -11.86 -5.85 -4.77
N ASN A 354 -11.39 -5.22 -3.70
CA ASN A 354 -11.74 -5.57 -2.32
C ASN A 354 -13.10 -4.96 -1.91
N PRO A 355 -14.05 -5.71 -1.29
CA PRO A 355 -13.90 -7.06 -0.72
C PRO A 355 -14.52 -8.19 -1.57
N LEU A 356 -15.25 -7.86 -2.64
CA LEU A 356 -16.03 -8.84 -3.42
C LEU A 356 -15.19 -9.61 -4.44
N LEU A 357 -13.95 -9.18 -4.67
CA LEU A 357 -12.98 -9.74 -5.61
C LEU A 357 -13.50 -9.74 -7.05
N THR A 358 -14.23 -8.69 -7.40
CA THR A 358 -14.69 -8.43 -8.76
C THR A 358 -13.50 -8.11 -9.66
N CYS A 359 -13.53 -8.61 -10.89
CA CYS A 359 -12.48 -8.48 -11.89
C CYS A 359 -13.05 -7.75 -13.11
N PRO A 360 -12.89 -6.41 -13.20
CA PRO A 360 -13.35 -5.62 -14.34
C PRO A 360 -12.80 -6.15 -15.68
N ASN A 361 -13.55 -5.97 -16.77
CA ASN A 361 -13.11 -6.36 -18.11
C ASN A 361 -12.04 -5.40 -18.64
N LEU A 362 -10.79 -5.62 -18.22
CA LEU A 362 -9.65 -4.75 -18.56
C LEU A 362 -9.41 -4.67 -20.07
N LYS A 363 -9.72 -5.73 -20.83
CA LYS A 363 -9.63 -5.73 -22.29
C LYS A 363 -10.60 -4.72 -22.91
N ARG A 364 -11.87 -4.73 -22.48
CA ARG A 364 -12.86 -3.76 -22.94
C ARG A 364 -12.52 -2.33 -22.49
N ILE A 365 -12.09 -2.17 -21.24
CA ILE A 365 -11.63 -0.88 -20.71
C ILE A 365 -10.48 -0.33 -21.56
N ARG A 366 -9.49 -1.17 -21.91
CA ARG A 366 -8.37 -0.77 -22.77
C ARG A 366 -8.84 -0.33 -24.15
N SER A 367 -9.75 -1.08 -24.78
CA SER A 367 -10.31 -0.70 -26.09
C SER A 367 -11.01 0.66 -26.04
N LEU A 368 -11.81 0.93 -25.00
CA LEU A 368 -12.44 2.24 -24.80
C LEU A 368 -11.39 3.34 -24.58
N ALA A 369 -10.37 3.08 -23.77
CA ALA A 369 -9.30 4.03 -23.48
C ALA A 369 -8.48 4.41 -24.73
N ASP A 370 -8.26 3.46 -25.64
CA ASP A 370 -7.58 3.70 -26.92
C ASP A 370 -8.45 4.52 -27.88
N GLN A 371 -9.77 4.25 -27.91
CA GLN A 371 -10.71 4.93 -28.80
C GLN A 371 -11.02 6.37 -28.35
N TYR A 372 -11.21 6.58 -27.06
CA TYR A 372 -11.69 7.86 -26.49
C TYR A 372 -10.63 8.64 -25.70
N ASP A 373 -9.38 8.20 -25.75
CA ASP A 373 -8.22 8.88 -25.14
C ASP A 373 -8.42 9.14 -23.63
N PHE A 374 -8.27 8.11 -22.79
CA PHE A 374 -8.10 8.28 -21.34
C PHE A 374 -7.09 7.28 -20.78
N ALA A 375 -6.47 7.58 -19.64
CA ALA A 375 -5.50 6.69 -19.00
C ALA A 375 -6.19 5.53 -18.26
N VAL A 376 -5.56 4.36 -18.21
CA VAL A 376 -6.01 3.21 -17.42
C VAL A 376 -4.99 2.96 -16.31
N VAL A 377 -5.45 3.10 -15.07
CA VAL A 377 -4.66 2.86 -13.86
C VAL A 377 -5.29 1.70 -13.08
N VAL A 378 -4.51 0.67 -12.82
CA VAL A 378 -4.95 -0.49 -12.04
C VAL A 378 -4.16 -0.60 -10.75
N ASP A 379 -4.89 -0.69 -9.63
CA ASP A 379 -4.33 -1.15 -8.36
C ASP A 379 -4.39 -2.68 -8.32
N ASP A 380 -3.22 -3.33 -8.39
CA ASP A 380 -3.10 -4.79 -8.41
C ASP A 380 -2.83 -5.38 -7.02
N THR A 381 -2.95 -4.60 -5.94
CA THR A 381 -2.56 -5.02 -4.59
C THR A 381 -3.11 -6.38 -4.18
N ILE A 382 -4.38 -6.67 -4.49
CA ILE A 382 -5.06 -7.91 -4.12
C ILE A 382 -4.69 -9.07 -5.04
N GLY A 383 -4.66 -8.83 -6.36
CA GLY A 383 -4.26 -9.85 -7.32
C GLY A 383 -2.80 -10.23 -7.14
N THR A 384 -1.98 -9.24 -6.80
CA THR A 384 -0.52 -9.24 -6.78
C THR A 384 0.06 -9.48 -8.17
N PHE A 385 1.13 -8.76 -8.51
CA PHE A 385 1.95 -9.07 -9.68
C PHE A 385 2.63 -10.46 -9.62
N GLY A 386 2.42 -11.25 -8.56
CA GLY A 386 2.77 -12.66 -8.46
C GLY A 386 1.74 -13.62 -9.05
N ASN A 387 0.47 -13.21 -9.21
CA ASN A 387 -0.59 -14.03 -9.79
C ASN A 387 -1.17 -13.51 -11.10
N VAL A 388 -1.18 -12.19 -11.29
CA VAL A 388 -1.79 -11.55 -12.46
C VAL A 388 -0.80 -10.66 -13.19
N ASP A 389 -0.93 -10.59 -14.51
CA ASP A 389 -0.26 -9.63 -15.39
C ASP A 389 -1.33 -8.73 -16.02
N VAL A 390 -1.50 -7.56 -15.42
CA VAL A 390 -2.41 -6.51 -15.93
C VAL A 390 -1.69 -5.55 -16.89
N LEU A 391 -0.35 -5.62 -17.03
CA LEU A 391 0.44 -4.73 -17.91
C LEU A 391 0.07 -4.88 -19.38
N GLN A 392 -0.65 -5.93 -19.76
CA GLN A 392 -1.20 -6.09 -21.09
C GLN A 392 -2.36 -5.13 -21.42
N TYR A 393 -2.90 -4.39 -20.44
CA TYR A 393 -4.07 -3.52 -20.62
C TYR A 393 -3.97 -2.13 -19.96
N VAL A 394 -2.87 -1.75 -19.31
CA VAL A 394 -2.87 -0.58 -18.41
C VAL A 394 -1.67 0.33 -18.64
N ASP A 395 -1.90 1.64 -18.50
CA ASP A 395 -0.85 2.66 -18.60
C ASP A 395 0.05 2.67 -17.35
N VAL A 396 -0.56 2.49 -16.17
CA VAL A 396 0.14 2.47 -14.89
C VAL A 396 -0.43 1.37 -14.00
N VAL A 397 0.47 0.57 -13.38
CA VAL A 397 0.11 -0.33 -12.27
C VAL A 397 0.53 0.31 -10.97
N VAL A 398 -0.36 0.32 -9.99
CA VAL A 398 -0.07 0.76 -8.63
C VAL A 398 -0.19 -0.44 -7.69
N THR A 399 0.73 -0.55 -6.73
CA THR A 399 0.71 -1.63 -5.74
C THR A 399 0.96 -1.08 -4.35
N SER A 400 0.15 -1.46 -3.38
CA SER A 400 0.47 -1.24 -1.97
C SER A 400 1.44 -2.31 -1.47
N LEU A 401 2.73 -1.98 -1.44
CA LEU A 401 3.80 -2.85 -0.94
C LEU A 401 3.63 -3.25 0.54
N THR A 402 2.89 -2.44 1.30
CA THR A 402 2.48 -2.70 2.70
C THR A 402 1.81 -4.07 2.91
N LYS A 403 1.19 -4.63 1.86
CA LYS A 403 0.34 -5.82 1.94
C LYS A 403 1.15 -7.08 1.65
N PHE A 404 0.71 -7.88 0.66
CA PHE A 404 1.32 -9.14 0.25
C PHE A 404 2.83 -9.04 -0.02
N PHE A 405 3.30 -7.92 -0.57
CA PHE A 405 4.72 -7.73 -0.87
C PHE A 405 5.60 -7.76 0.39
N SER A 406 5.22 -7.01 1.43
CA SER A 406 5.89 -7.07 2.74
C SER A 406 5.51 -8.33 3.54
N GLY A 407 4.22 -8.60 3.74
CA GLY A 407 3.73 -9.74 4.51
C GLY A 407 3.95 -9.67 6.03
N ALA A 408 4.94 -8.93 6.52
CA ALA A 408 5.33 -8.89 7.93
C ALA A 408 4.49 -7.95 8.81
N CYS A 409 3.61 -7.14 8.21
CA CYS A 409 2.74 -6.20 8.93
C CYS A 409 3.50 -5.13 9.76
N ASN A 410 4.72 -4.75 9.38
CA ASN A 410 5.57 -3.84 10.15
C ASN A 410 6.15 -2.67 9.35
N VAL A 411 5.78 -2.51 8.08
CA VAL A 411 6.30 -1.45 7.20
C VAL A 411 5.25 -1.04 6.18
N THR A 412 5.20 0.25 5.85
CA THR A 412 4.36 0.77 4.78
C THR A 412 5.19 1.09 3.55
N GLY A 413 4.61 0.88 2.38
CA GLY A 413 5.18 1.30 1.10
C GLY A 413 4.17 1.18 -0.02
N GLY A 414 4.47 1.83 -1.14
CA GLY A 414 3.72 1.75 -2.39
C GLY A 414 4.66 1.82 -3.58
N SER A 415 4.21 1.29 -4.72
CA SER A 415 4.91 1.43 -6.00
C SER A 415 3.96 1.89 -7.09
N ALA A 416 4.50 2.60 -8.08
CA ALA A 416 3.87 2.79 -9.37
C ALA A 416 4.82 2.33 -10.48
N ALA A 417 4.35 1.48 -11.37
CA ALA A 417 5.07 1.00 -12.54
C ALA A 417 4.46 1.64 -13.79
N PHE A 418 5.24 2.46 -14.49
CA PHE A 418 4.80 3.05 -15.75
C PHE A 418 5.06 2.08 -16.89
N ASN A 419 4.09 1.93 -17.78
CA ASN A 419 4.16 0.93 -18.82
C ASN A 419 4.67 1.53 -20.14
N PRO A 420 5.90 1.20 -20.60
CA PRO A 420 6.47 1.79 -21.82
C PRO A 420 5.67 1.49 -23.09
N LYS A 421 4.81 0.47 -23.05
CA LYS A 421 3.95 0.06 -24.17
C LYS A 421 2.88 1.11 -24.52
N TYR A 422 2.43 1.92 -23.55
CA TYR A 422 1.25 2.77 -23.73
C TYR A 422 1.55 4.25 -23.89
N ARG A 423 0.61 4.95 -24.54
CA ARG A 423 0.80 6.27 -25.14
C ARG A 423 1.18 7.39 -24.17
N TYR A 424 0.83 7.29 -22.89
CA TYR A 424 1.13 8.35 -21.90
C TYR A 424 2.50 8.19 -21.25
N TYR A 425 3.22 7.10 -21.52
CA TYR A 425 4.51 6.83 -20.90
C TYR A 425 5.50 8.01 -21.05
N PRO A 426 5.77 8.57 -22.25
CA PRO A 426 6.74 9.65 -22.39
C PRO A 426 6.39 10.89 -21.58
N GLN A 427 5.12 11.27 -21.53
CA GLN A 427 4.65 12.44 -20.79
C GLN A 427 4.65 12.19 -19.28
N LEU A 428 4.32 10.98 -18.84
CA LEU A 428 4.45 10.57 -17.44
C LEU A 428 5.91 10.64 -16.99
N LYS A 429 6.86 10.13 -17.80
CA LYS A 429 8.30 10.24 -17.52
C LYS A 429 8.73 11.70 -17.39
N ALA A 430 8.42 12.55 -18.38
CA ALA A 430 8.75 13.97 -18.35
C ALA A 430 8.16 14.70 -17.12
N THR A 431 6.92 14.37 -16.74
CA THR A 431 6.28 14.95 -15.55
C THR A 431 6.97 14.50 -14.26
N THR A 432 7.39 13.23 -14.17
CA THR A 432 8.12 12.76 -12.98
C THR A 432 9.52 13.34 -12.84
N GLU A 433 10.19 13.70 -13.93
CA GLU A 433 11.50 14.36 -13.86
C GLU A 433 11.44 15.71 -13.12
N THR A 434 10.27 16.37 -13.12
CA THR A 434 10.07 17.65 -12.41
C THR A 434 9.35 17.49 -11.08
N ASP A 435 8.36 16.60 -10.99
CA ASP A 435 7.38 16.61 -9.90
C ASP A 435 7.53 15.43 -8.93
N TYR A 436 8.25 14.38 -9.29
CA TYR A 436 8.48 13.24 -8.40
C TYR A 436 9.59 13.59 -7.39
N VAL A 437 9.27 13.40 -6.12
CA VAL A 437 10.23 13.50 -5.02
C VAL A 437 10.23 12.17 -4.30
N ASP A 438 11.39 11.52 -4.25
CA ASP A 438 11.55 10.32 -3.44
C ASP A 438 11.42 10.70 -1.96
N THR A 439 10.28 10.32 -1.39
CA THR A 439 9.95 10.54 0.02
C THR A 439 9.93 9.24 0.81
N TYR A 440 10.30 8.12 0.19
CA TYR A 440 10.28 6.83 0.84
C TYR A 440 11.46 6.72 1.82
N TRP A 441 11.14 6.52 3.09
CA TRP A 441 12.11 6.61 4.17
C TRP A 441 13.15 5.47 4.08
N PRO A 442 14.45 5.77 4.14
CA PRO A 442 15.54 4.80 4.13
C PRO A 442 15.32 3.53 4.96
N GLU A 443 15.00 3.66 6.25
CA GLU A 443 14.85 2.48 7.12
C GLU A 443 13.61 1.66 6.75
N ASP A 444 12.55 2.29 6.25
CA ASP A 444 11.40 1.56 5.73
C ASP A 444 11.75 0.82 4.43
N ALA A 445 12.61 1.39 3.58
CA ALA A 445 13.10 0.71 2.38
C ALA A 445 13.94 -0.53 2.71
N VAL A 446 14.82 -0.45 3.72
CA VAL A 446 15.60 -1.61 4.22
C VAL A 446 14.66 -2.72 4.71
N VAL A 447 13.70 -2.39 5.58
CA VAL A 447 12.74 -3.38 6.11
C VAL A 447 11.87 -3.96 5.00
N MET A 448 11.44 -3.14 4.04
CA MET A 448 10.66 -3.59 2.88
C MET A 448 11.45 -4.52 1.97
N GLU A 449 12.73 -4.24 1.74
CA GLU A 449 13.60 -5.11 0.96
C GLU A 449 13.71 -6.47 1.63
N GLN A 450 14.03 -6.52 2.92
CA GLN A 450 14.18 -7.75 3.68
C GLN A 450 12.90 -8.60 3.64
N ASN A 451 11.77 -7.97 3.93
CA ASN A 451 10.45 -8.59 3.96
C ASN A 451 9.99 -9.17 2.62
N SER A 452 10.47 -8.62 1.50
CA SER A 452 10.00 -9.01 0.16
C SER A 452 10.86 -10.07 -0.54
N ARG A 453 11.94 -10.54 0.08
CA ARG A 453 12.87 -11.53 -0.51
C ARG A 453 12.20 -12.87 -0.86
N ASP A 454 11.23 -13.29 -0.05
CA ASP A 454 10.49 -14.55 -0.19
C ASP A 454 9.07 -14.38 -0.77
N PHE A 455 8.74 -13.18 -1.26
CA PHE A 455 7.41 -12.77 -1.71
C PHE A 455 6.68 -13.84 -2.55
N LEU A 456 7.32 -14.36 -3.59
CA LEU A 456 6.67 -15.28 -4.52
C LEU A 456 6.39 -16.66 -3.92
N THR A 457 7.29 -17.14 -3.05
CA THR A 457 7.10 -18.40 -2.32
C THR A 457 5.93 -18.27 -1.35
N ARG A 458 5.79 -17.10 -0.70
CA ARG A 458 4.64 -16.78 0.14
C ARG A 458 3.35 -16.72 -0.67
N ILE A 459 3.33 -16.04 -1.82
CA ILE A 459 2.15 -15.99 -2.71
C ILE A 459 1.71 -17.40 -3.12
N ALA A 460 2.62 -18.28 -3.50
CA ALA A 460 2.29 -19.67 -3.86
C ALA A 460 1.63 -20.42 -2.69
N SER A 461 2.14 -20.24 -1.47
CA SER A 461 1.58 -20.86 -0.26
C SER A 461 0.19 -20.29 0.08
N MET A 462 0.05 -18.96 0.02
CA MET A 462 -1.23 -18.26 0.24
C MET A 462 -2.30 -18.69 -0.76
N ASN A 463 -1.95 -18.84 -2.05
CA ASN A 463 -2.88 -19.32 -3.06
C ASN A 463 -3.43 -20.71 -2.70
N ARG A 464 -2.55 -21.66 -2.38
CA ARG A 464 -2.93 -23.03 -1.99
C ARG A 464 -3.83 -23.03 -0.76
N ASN A 465 -3.45 -22.26 0.26
CA ASN A 465 -4.18 -22.19 1.52
C ASN A 465 -5.57 -21.54 1.33
N ALA A 466 -5.64 -20.42 0.60
CA ALA A 466 -6.89 -19.72 0.33
C ALA A 466 -7.85 -20.56 -0.51
N GLU A 467 -7.34 -21.32 -1.48
CA GLU A 467 -8.15 -22.22 -2.29
C GLU A 467 -8.76 -23.36 -1.45
N ALA A 468 -7.98 -23.97 -0.55
CA ALA A 468 -8.48 -24.98 0.38
C ALA A 468 -9.56 -24.43 1.34
N VAL A 469 -9.34 -23.23 1.89
CA VAL A 469 -10.33 -22.56 2.74
C VAL A 469 -11.59 -22.18 1.95
N ALA A 470 -11.44 -21.68 0.73
CA ALA A 470 -12.57 -21.33 -0.12
C ALA A 470 -13.42 -22.55 -0.50
N GLU A 471 -12.80 -23.70 -0.78
CA GLU A 471 -13.49 -24.96 -1.05
C GLU A 471 -14.25 -25.47 0.18
N LEU A 472 -13.61 -25.47 1.35
CA LEU A 472 -14.25 -25.83 2.62
C LEU A 472 -15.50 -24.98 2.89
N LEU A 473 -15.40 -23.65 2.73
CA LEU A 473 -16.49 -22.72 3.01
C LEU A 473 -17.61 -22.82 1.98
N ARG A 474 -17.29 -22.98 0.70
CA ARG A 474 -18.28 -22.99 -0.38
C ARG A 474 -19.27 -24.15 -0.24
N ASP A 475 -18.81 -25.29 0.25
CA ASP A 475 -19.61 -26.51 0.35
C ASP A 475 -20.36 -26.60 1.70
N HIS A 476 -20.23 -25.59 2.58
CA HIS A 476 -20.78 -25.59 3.94
C HIS A 476 -22.19 -24.96 4.04
N GLN A 477 -23.09 -25.61 4.78
CA GLN A 477 -24.52 -25.24 4.86
C GLN A 477 -24.84 -23.84 5.44
N LEU A 478 -23.94 -23.28 6.25
CA LEU A 478 -24.13 -21.93 6.82
C LEU A 478 -23.77 -20.81 5.84
N ILE A 479 -22.97 -21.13 4.81
CA ILE A 479 -22.41 -20.15 3.90
C ILE A 479 -23.37 -19.92 2.74
N ARG A 480 -23.82 -18.67 2.60
CA ARG A 480 -24.67 -18.23 1.49
C ARG A 480 -23.88 -18.05 0.21
N ARG A 481 -22.69 -17.44 0.31
CA ARG A 481 -21.85 -17.14 -0.85
C ARG A 481 -20.39 -16.99 -0.45
N VAL A 482 -19.51 -17.55 -1.27
CA VAL A 482 -18.06 -17.31 -1.25
C VAL A 482 -17.71 -16.37 -2.40
N TYR A 483 -16.97 -15.31 -2.07
CA TYR A 483 -16.35 -14.39 -3.01
C TYR A 483 -14.88 -14.74 -3.11
N TYR A 484 -14.51 -15.34 -4.23
CA TYR A 484 -13.15 -15.75 -4.57
C TYR A 484 -13.03 -15.77 -6.10
N PRO A 485 -11.97 -15.24 -6.74
CA PRO A 485 -11.94 -15.07 -8.20
C PRO A 485 -12.20 -16.36 -8.99
N LYS A 486 -11.84 -17.54 -8.44
CA LYS A 486 -12.14 -18.87 -9.02
C LYS A 486 -13.64 -19.17 -9.15
N TYR A 487 -14.48 -18.55 -8.32
CA TYR A 487 -15.92 -18.82 -8.20
C TYR A 487 -16.81 -17.63 -8.56
N ASN A 488 -16.22 -16.45 -8.81
CA ASN A 488 -16.96 -15.27 -9.21
C ASN A 488 -17.43 -15.36 -10.68
N LEU A 489 -18.49 -14.63 -11.01
CA LEU A 489 -19.09 -14.63 -12.37
C LEU A 489 -18.13 -14.07 -13.43
N ASP A 490 -17.27 -13.13 -13.03
CA ASP A 490 -16.25 -12.47 -13.84
C ASP A 490 -14.91 -13.21 -13.85
N ARG A 491 -14.90 -14.50 -13.43
CA ARG A 491 -13.70 -15.36 -13.48
C ARG A 491 -12.97 -15.30 -14.81
N ALA A 492 -13.70 -15.25 -15.94
CA ALA A 492 -13.09 -15.18 -17.26
C ALA A 492 -12.16 -13.97 -17.42
N ASN A 493 -12.51 -12.82 -16.82
CA ASN A 493 -11.66 -11.63 -16.81
C ASN A 493 -10.39 -11.86 -15.99
N TYR A 494 -10.51 -12.53 -14.82
CA TYR A 494 -9.35 -12.90 -14.01
C TYR A 494 -8.40 -13.83 -14.76
N GLU A 495 -8.93 -14.89 -15.38
CA GLU A 495 -8.14 -15.89 -16.12
C GLU A 495 -7.38 -15.29 -17.29
N ASP A 496 -7.93 -14.28 -17.96
CA ASP A 496 -7.27 -13.56 -19.06
C ASP A 496 -5.99 -12.83 -18.60
N CYS A 497 -5.96 -12.38 -17.35
CA CYS A 497 -4.81 -11.73 -16.72
C CYS A 497 -3.97 -12.69 -15.86
N ARG A 498 -4.45 -13.90 -15.54
CA ARG A 498 -3.74 -14.82 -14.65
C ARG A 498 -2.45 -15.31 -15.30
N LEU A 499 -1.37 -15.29 -14.53
CA LEU A 499 -0.10 -15.88 -14.93
C LEU A 499 -0.24 -17.41 -15.03
N PRO A 500 0.49 -18.09 -15.95
CA PRO A 500 0.48 -19.54 -16.01
C PRO A 500 0.84 -20.23 -14.68
N THR A 501 1.70 -19.60 -13.89
CA THR A 501 2.11 -20.05 -12.54
C THR A 501 1.31 -19.40 -11.41
N GLY A 502 0.36 -18.52 -11.72
CA GLY A 502 -0.39 -17.73 -10.74
C GLY A 502 -1.61 -18.48 -10.20
N GLY A 503 -1.98 -18.20 -8.95
CA GLY A 503 -3.22 -18.67 -8.32
C GLY A 503 -4.33 -17.62 -8.36
N TYR A 504 -5.35 -17.79 -7.52
CA TYR A 504 -6.49 -16.86 -7.41
C TYR A 504 -6.36 -15.87 -6.24
N GLY A 505 -5.17 -15.75 -5.64
CA GLY A 505 -4.88 -14.82 -4.55
C GLY A 505 -5.13 -15.42 -3.16
N GLY A 506 -4.66 -14.68 -2.15
CA GLY A 506 -4.79 -15.03 -0.73
C GLY A 506 -5.95 -14.34 0.01
N LEU A 507 -6.80 -13.59 -0.70
CA LEU A 507 -7.95 -12.90 -0.11
C LEU A 507 -9.24 -13.61 -0.56
N LEU A 508 -10.19 -13.79 0.35
CA LEU A 508 -11.56 -14.22 0.05
C LEU A 508 -12.54 -13.59 1.04
N SER A 509 -13.82 -13.56 0.68
CA SER A 509 -14.89 -13.10 1.56
C SER A 509 -16.06 -14.07 1.55
N VAL A 510 -16.85 -14.11 2.62
CA VAL A 510 -18.08 -14.90 2.67
C VAL A 510 -19.24 -14.13 3.27
N THR A 511 -20.44 -14.57 2.93
CA THR A 511 -21.69 -14.18 3.57
C THR A 511 -22.40 -15.42 4.08
N PHE A 512 -23.17 -15.26 5.14
CA PHE A 512 -23.92 -16.32 5.79
C PHE A 512 -25.40 -16.24 5.41
N HIS A 513 -26.14 -17.33 5.59
CA HIS A 513 -27.59 -17.28 5.43
C HIS A 513 -28.27 -16.47 6.54
N ARG A 514 -27.62 -16.35 7.70
CA ARG A 514 -28.08 -15.58 8.86
C ARG A 514 -26.92 -14.73 9.40
N ASP A 515 -27.21 -13.51 9.80
CA ASP A 515 -26.19 -12.60 10.32
C ASP A 515 -25.62 -13.09 11.66
N GLU A 516 -26.43 -13.77 12.49
CA GLU A 516 -25.97 -14.32 13.76
C GLU A 516 -24.90 -15.42 13.59
N ASP A 517 -24.97 -16.19 12.51
CA ASP A 517 -23.97 -17.20 12.18
C ASP A 517 -22.63 -16.52 11.83
N ALA A 518 -22.67 -15.37 11.14
CA ALA A 518 -21.48 -14.60 10.80
C ALA A 518 -20.77 -14.05 12.05
N VAL A 519 -21.55 -13.49 12.99
CA VAL A 519 -21.05 -13.00 14.29
C VAL A 519 -20.42 -14.14 15.08
N THR A 520 -21.15 -15.25 15.25
CA THR A 520 -20.69 -16.40 16.03
C THR A 520 -19.44 -17.03 15.42
N PHE A 521 -19.44 -17.25 14.10
CA PHE A 521 -18.29 -17.77 13.38
C PHE A 521 -17.08 -16.86 13.52
N TYR A 522 -17.25 -15.55 13.31
CA TYR A 522 -16.15 -14.59 13.44
C TYR A 522 -15.55 -14.62 14.85
N ASP A 523 -16.38 -14.62 15.90
CA ASP A 523 -15.92 -14.60 17.28
C ASP A 523 -15.14 -15.87 17.65
N HIS A 524 -15.55 -17.04 17.13
CA HIS A 524 -14.90 -18.33 17.38
C HIS A 524 -13.71 -18.64 16.46
N LEU A 525 -13.54 -17.91 15.35
CA LEU A 525 -12.44 -18.16 14.43
C LEU A 525 -11.10 -17.70 15.04
N GLU A 526 -10.26 -18.66 15.43
CA GLU A 526 -8.96 -18.44 16.09
C GLU A 526 -7.83 -18.03 15.12
N THR A 527 -8.11 -17.02 14.31
CA THR A 527 -7.14 -16.33 13.44
C THR A 527 -6.77 -14.99 14.05
N HIS A 528 -5.72 -14.31 13.54
CA HIS A 528 -5.51 -12.92 13.91
C HIS A 528 -6.69 -12.08 13.39
N LYS A 529 -7.08 -11.04 14.12
CA LYS A 529 -8.27 -10.24 13.79
C LYS A 529 -7.94 -8.77 13.74
N GLY A 530 -8.15 -8.13 12.58
CA GLY A 530 -7.78 -6.73 12.40
C GLY A 530 -8.00 -6.20 10.98
N PRO A 531 -7.83 -4.88 10.79
CA PRO A 531 -8.18 -4.17 9.54
C PRO A 531 -7.33 -4.50 8.31
N SER A 532 -6.07 -4.96 8.50
CA SER A 532 -5.13 -5.16 7.38
C SER A 532 -5.38 -6.46 6.60
N LEU A 533 -4.51 -6.75 5.64
CA LEU A 533 -4.52 -7.94 4.78
C LEU A 533 -3.13 -8.19 4.17
N GLY A 534 -2.97 -9.34 3.51
CA GLY A 534 -1.76 -9.75 2.80
C GLY A 534 -0.60 -10.10 3.72
N THR A 535 -0.89 -10.58 4.92
CA THR A 535 0.10 -10.91 5.96
C THR A 535 0.56 -12.37 5.88
N ASN A 536 1.73 -12.67 6.46
CA ASN A 536 2.26 -14.03 6.54
C ASN A 536 1.40 -14.97 7.41
N PHE A 537 0.49 -14.41 8.19
CA PHE A 537 -0.50 -15.11 9.00
C PHE A 537 -1.90 -14.70 8.57
N THR A 538 -2.88 -15.52 8.87
CA THR A 538 -4.27 -15.30 8.49
C THR A 538 -4.88 -14.18 9.33
N LEU A 539 -5.44 -13.18 8.64
CA LEU A 539 -6.14 -12.03 9.20
C LEU A 539 -7.62 -12.05 8.81
N THR A 540 -8.49 -11.90 9.80
CA THR A 540 -9.95 -11.89 9.60
C THR A 540 -10.56 -10.58 10.08
N SER A 541 -11.56 -10.07 9.33
CA SER A 541 -12.31 -8.87 9.71
C SER A 541 -13.76 -8.91 9.20
N PRO A 542 -14.74 -8.40 9.97
CA PRO A 542 -16.05 -8.04 9.45
C PRO A 542 -15.91 -6.75 8.64
N TYR A 543 -15.52 -6.89 7.37
CA TYR A 543 -14.96 -5.79 6.57
C TYR A 543 -15.89 -4.57 6.52
N VAL A 544 -17.18 -4.80 6.30
CA VAL A 544 -18.16 -3.73 6.08
C VAL A 544 -18.44 -2.97 7.38
N ILE A 545 -18.52 -3.68 8.51
CA ILE A 545 -18.58 -3.07 9.85
C ILE A 545 -17.33 -2.22 10.09
N LEU A 546 -16.14 -2.75 9.79
CA LEU A 546 -14.90 -2.03 10.07
C LEU A 546 -14.73 -0.78 9.21
N ALA A 547 -15.04 -0.86 7.91
CA ALA A 547 -14.69 0.17 6.92
C ALA A 547 -15.86 1.09 6.52
N HIS A 548 -17.11 0.63 6.65
CA HIS A 548 -18.30 1.30 6.11
C HIS A 548 -19.47 1.34 7.11
N MET A 549 -19.20 1.32 8.42
CA MET A 549 -20.25 1.38 9.46
C MET A 549 -21.21 2.57 9.29
N ALA A 550 -20.70 3.72 8.84
CA ALA A 550 -21.52 4.91 8.61
C ALA A 550 -22.25 4.91 7.25
N GLU A 551 -21.97 3.93 6.39
CA GLU A 551 -22.40 3.87 4.99
C GLU A 551 -23.00 2.48 4.62
N LEU A 552 -23.56 1.75 5.59
CA LEU A 552 -24.02 0.36 5.41
C LEU A 552 -25.07 0.21 4.29
N GLU A 553 -26.07 1.09 4.24
CA GLU A 553 -27.11 1.05 3.19
C GLU A 553 -26.52 1.29 1.81
N TRP A 554 -25.56 2.20 1.69
CA TRP A 554 -24.87 2.49 0.44
C TRP A 554 -24.00 1.30 0.01
N ALA A 555 -23.23 0.71 0.91
CA ALA A 555 -22.43 -0.49 0.63
C ALA A 555 -23.33 -1.67 0.20
N ALA A 556 -24.42 -1.92 0.92
CA ALA A 556 -25.39 -2.96 0.59
C ALA A 556 -26.03 -2.74 -0.79
N SER A 557 -26.29 -1.48 -1.19
CA SER A 557 -26.81 -1.15 -2.54
C SER A 557 -25.86 -1.52 -3.67
N LEU A 558 -24.57 -1.70 -3.38
CA LEU A 558 -23.52 -2.14 -4.29
C LEU A 558 -23.19 -3.64 -4.14
N GLY A 559 -24.04 -4.39 -3.43
CA GLY A 559 -23.87 -5.82 -3.19
C GLY A 559 -22.83 -6.17 -2.13
N VAL A 560 -22.36 -5.19 -1.35
CA VAL A 560 -21.41 -5.36 -0.25
C VAL A 560 -22.21 -5.56 1.05
N ASP A 561 -22.47 -6.83 1.38
CA ASP A 561 -23.33 -7.23 2.50
C ASP A 561 -22.76 -6.79 3.87
N PRO A 562 -23.53 -6.11 4.74
CA PRO A 562 -23.09 -5.69 6.07
C PRO A 562 -22.50 -6.81 6.95
N SER A 563 -22.96 -8.06 6.79
CA SER A 563 -22.47 -9.21 7.56
C SER A 563 -21.30 -9.95 6.90
N LEU A 564 -20.73 -9.40 5.82
CA LEU A 564 -19.60 -10.00 5.10
C LEU A 564 -18.35 -10.12 6.00
N VAL A 565 -17.83 -11.34 6.07
CA VAL A 565 -16.57 -11.67 6.74
C VAL A 565 -15.48 -11.86 5.69
N ARG A 566 -14.37 -11.14 5.83
CA ARG A 566 -13.22 -11.18 4.92
C ARG A 566 -12.04 -11.90 5.58
N PHE A 567 -11.40 -12.78 4.82
CA PHE A 567 -10.22 -13.55 5.22
C PHE A 567 -9.04 -13.22 4.31
N SER A 568 -7.97 -12.73 4.89
CA SER A 568 -6.65 -12.66 4.27
C SER A 568 -5.84 -13.85 4.75
N VAL A 569 -5.82 -14.91 3.96
CA VAL A 569 -5.18 -16.19 4.30
C VAL A 569 -3.66 -16.08 4.21
N GLY A 570 -2.99 -16.54 5.27
CA GLY A 570 -1.53 -16.52 5.41
C GLY A 570 -0.85 -17.79 4.91
N ILE A 571 0.35 -18.04 5.42
CA ILE A 571 1.22 -19.17 5.05
C ILE A 571 1.27 -20.27 6.13
N GLU A 572 0.26 -20.32 7.02
CA GLU A 572 0.13 -21.41 7.99
C GLU A 572 0.05 -22.79 7.33
N ASP A 573 0.23 -23.84 8.14
CA ASP A 573 -0.06 -25.20 7.69
C ASP A 573 -1.53 -25.31 7.27
N VAL A 574 -1.78 -25.88 6.08
CA VAL A 574 -3.11 -25.90 5.48
C VAL A 574 -4.09 -26.79 6.24
N ASP A 575 -3.61 -27.87 6.85
CA ASP A 575 -4.44 -28.78 7.62
C ASP A 575 -4.82 -28.14 8.96
N GLU A 576 -3.87 -27.46 9.62
CA GLU A 576 -4.15 -26.66 10.81
C GLU A 576 -5.14 -25.52 10.51
N LEU A 577 -4.91 -24.80 9.41
CA LEU A 577 -5.77 -23.69 9.01
C LEU A 577 -7.20 -24.17 8.73
N THR A 578 -7.37 -25.22 7.93
CA THR A 578 -8.71 -25.76 7.63
C THR A 578 -9.39 -26.33 8.87
N ARG A 579 -8.64 -26.90 9.83
CA ARG A 579 -9.19 -27.29 11.14
C ARG A 579 -9.72 -26.08 11.91
N VAL A 580 -8.97 -24.98 12.00
CA VAL A 580 -9.42 -23.74 12.68
C VAL A 580 -10.72 -23.21 12.07
N PHE A 581 -10.86 -23.25 10.75
CA PHE A 581 -12.12 -22.86 10.09
C PHE A 581 -13.27 -23.82 10.38
N LYS A 582 -13.02 -25.14 10.40
CA LYS A 582 -14.05 -26.15 10.76
C LYS A 582 -14.55 -25.96 12.19
N ASP A 583 -13.64 -25.80 13.15
CA ASP A 583 -13.97 -25.62 14.56
C ASP A 583 -14.89 -24.39 14.76
N ALA A 584 -14.64 -23.30 14.03
CA ALA A 584 -15.48 -22.10 14.06
C ALA A 584 -16.85 -22.30 13.39
N LEU A 585 -16.93 -23.08 12.31
CA LEU A 585 -18.20 -23.44 11.66
C LEU A 585 -19.06 -24.32 12.58
N ASP A 586 -18.45 -25.29 13.26
CA ASP A 586 -19.13 -26.18 14.20
C ASP A 586 -19.71 -25.40 15.39
N ALA A 587 -18.98 -24.41 15.91
CA ALA A 587 -19.47 -23.51 16.97
C ALA A 587 -20.69 -22.69 16.52
N ALA A 588 -20.70 -22.21 15.27
CA ALA A 588 -21.86 -21.49 14.71
C ALA A 588 -23.08 -22.40 14.56
N ILE A 589 -22.91 -23.65 14.09
CA ILE A 589 -24.01 -24.64 14.01
C ILE A 589 -24.61 -24.93 15.39
N ALA A 590 -23.75 -25.16 16.40
CA ALA A 590 -24.17 -25.48 17.76
C ALA A 590 -25.02 -24.35 18.37
N THR A 591 -24.70 -23.10 18.07
CA THR A 591 -25.47 -21.94 18.54
C THR A 591 -26.83 -21.85 17.84
N THR A 592 -26.88 -22.10 16.54
CA THR A 592 -28.12 -22.07 15.75
C THR A 592 -29.12 -23.15 16.15
N THR A 593 -28.66 -24.31 16.61
CA THR A 593 -29.52 -25.41 17.10
C THR A 593 -30.07 -25.21 18.51
N VAL A 594 -29.54 -24.26 19.28
CA VAL A 594 -30.03 -23.94 20.64
C VAL A 594 -31.12 -22.86 20.63
N VAL A 595 -31.17 -22.04 19.57
CA VAL A 595 -32.10 -20.89 19.45
C VAL A 595 -33.34 -21.21 18.58
N GLY A 596 -33.30 -22.28 17.78
CA GLY A 596 -34.44 -22.79 16.99
C GLY A 596 -35.18 -23.89 17.70
#